data_AF-A0A2K0SUZ4-F1
#
_entry.id   AF-A0A2K0SUZ4-F1
#
_cell.length_a   1.000
_cell.length_b   1.000
_cell.length_c   1.000
_cell.angle_alpha   90.00
_cell.angle_beta   90.00
_cell.angle_gamma   90.00
#
_symmetry.space_group_name_H-M   'P 1'
#
loop_
_entity.id
_entity.type
_entity.pdbx_description
1 polymer ?
#
loop_
_entity_poly.entity_id
_entity_poly.type
_entity_poly.pdbx_seq_one_letter_code
_entity_poly.pdbx_strand_id
1 'polypeptide(L)'
;MFKNCDKPVFGQDRWDGWPSEAKEDDVLAWFSETITKLEELAADYPPVNLLFRRKLLAQPMTPLVGSTGRRSMDIGFINDDFMVQPELGMISRYCWSHILVLGELKSNSAADAQQLVWIGLATYVREMLSAQDTHRFALVFTLCRSKLASSLH
;
A
#
# COMPACT_ATOMS: atom_id res chain seq x y z
N MET A 1 6.31 21.07 -16.39
CA MET A 1 4.95 21.17 -16.99
C MET A 1 4.65 19.81 -17.60
N PHE A 2 3.78 19.02 -16.98
CA PHE A 2 3.49 17.65 -17.40
C PHE A 2 2.75 17.69 -18.74
N LYS A 3 3.36 17.13 -19.79
CA LYS A 3 2.75 16.96 -21.11
C LYS A 3 2.15 15.55 -21.15
N ASN A 4 0.88 15.43 -21.54
CA ASN A 4 0.08 14.19 -21.69
C ASN A 4 -0.66 13.67 -20.44
N CYS A 5 -1.40 14.52 -19.74
CA CYS A 5 -2.47 14.06 -18.85
C CYS A 5 -3.81 14.48 -19.47
N ASP A 6 -4.31 13.69 -20.43
CA ASP A 6 -5.53 14.04 -21.17
C ASP A 6 -6.80 13.93 -20.29
N LYS A 7 -6.71 13.32 -19.09
CA LYS A 7 -7.77 13.33 -18.06
C LYS A 7 -7.17 13.28 -16.64
N PRO A 8 -7.61 14.13 -15.70
CA PRO A 8 -7.16 14.07 -14.31
C PRO A 8 -7.68 12.81 -13.62
N VAL A 9 -6.80 12.10 -12.92
CA VAL A 9 -7.11 10.85 -12.17
C VAL A 9 -8.06 11.11 -10.99
N PHE A 10 -8.12 12.36 -10.52
CA PHE A 10 -9.07 12.81 -9.50
C PHE A 10 -9.93 13.96 -10.07
N GLY A 11 -11.23 13.72 -10.17
CA GLY A 11 -12.22 14.69 -10.60
C GLY A 11 -12.80 15.49 -9.44
N GLN A 12 -13.95 16.12 -9.67
CA GLN A 12 -14.51 17.15 -8.79
C GLN A 12 -14.73 16.70 -7.34
N ASP A 13 -15.02 15.42 -7.09
CA ASP A 13 -15.11 14.82 -5.75
C ASP A 13 -14.87 13.29 -5.77
N ARG A 14 -14.25 12.75 -6.84
CA ARG A 14 -14.10 11.30 -7.02
C ARG A 14 -12.89 10.95 -7.86
N TRP A 15 -12.26 9.85 -7.49
CA TRP A 15 -11.29 9.16 -8.31
C TRP A 15 -11.92 8.59 -9.58
N ASP A 16 -11.29 8.83 -10.73
CA ASP A 16 -11.72 8.23 -11.99
C ASP A 16 -11.59 6.70 -11.94
N GLY A 17 -12.62 5.99 -12.41
CA GLY A 17 -12.65 4.52 -12.40
C GLY A 17 -12.83 3.85 -11.02
N TRP A 18 -13.06 4.61 -9.94
CA TRP A 18 -13.26 4.01 -8.61
C TRP A 18 -14.45 3.01 -8.60
N PRO A 19 -14.28 1.80 -8.04
CA PRO A 19 -15.32 0.77 -8.08
C PRO A 19 -16.53 1.13 -7.22
N SER A 20 -17.74 1.05 -7.81
CA SER A 20 -18.99 1.48 -7.17
C SER A 20 -19.35 0.72 -5.89
N GLU A 21 -18.98 -0.56 -5.81
CA GLU A 21 -19.24 -1.41 -4.65
C GLU A 21 -18.06 -1.51 -3.68
N ALA A 22 -16.89 -0.99 -4.07
CA ALA A 22 -15.64 -1.09 -3.32
C ALA A 22 -15.36 -2.50 -2.75
N LYS A 23 -15.55 -3.53 -3.59
CA LYS A 23 -15.10 -4.89 -3.29
C LYS A 23 -13.58 -4.91 -3.24
N GLU A 24 -13.01 -5.71 -2.35
CA GLU A 24 -11.56 -5.77 -2.10
C GLU A 24 -10.78 -5.97 -3.39
N ASP A 25 -11.08 -7.01 -4.16
CA ASP A 25 -10.39 -7.32 -5.42
C ASP A 25 -10.50 -6.19 -6.45
N ASP A 26 -11.67 -5.57 -6.59
CA ASP A 26 -11.90 -4.47 -7.54
C ASP A 26 -11.10 -3.21 -7.13
N VAL A 27 -11.03 -2.91 -5.83
CA VAL A 27 -10.25 -1.78 -5.30
C VAL A 27 -8.75 -2.05 -5.46
N LEU A 28 -8.29 -3.27 -5.18
CA LEU A 28 -6.89 -3.66 -5.37
C LEU A 28 -6.47 -3.56 -6.85
N ALA A 29 -7.31 -4.04 -7.76
CA ALA A 29 -7.07 -3.93 -9.20
C ALA A 29 -7.01 -2.46 -9.64
N TRP A 30 -8.01 -1.66 -9.27
CA TRP A 30 -8.07 -0.24 -9.60
C TRP A 30 -6.88 0.54 -9.04
N PHE A 31 -6.52 0.32 -7.77
CA PHE A 31 -5.41 1.04 -7.15
C PHE A 31 -4.07 0.64 -7.76
N SER A 32 -3.88 -0.65 -8.06
CA SER A 32 -2.68 -1.13 -8.76
C SER A 32 -2.54 -0.49 -10.14
N GLU A 33 -3.61 -0.45 -10.93
CA GLU A 33 -3.61 0.22 -12.24
C GLU A 33 -3.32 1.73 -12.10
N THR A 34 -3.89 2.37 -11.09
CA THR A 34 -3.69 3.79 -10.81
C THR A 34 -2.24 4.09 -10.45
N ILE A 35 -1.61 3.28 -9.58
CA ILE A 35 -0.19 3.44 -9.25
C ILE A 35 0.68 3.20 -10.48
N THR A 36 0.41 2.19 -11.31
CA THR A 36 1.15 1.97 -12.57
C THR A 36 1.12 3.19 -13.47
N LYS A 37 -0.05 3.82 -13.67
CA LYS A 37 -0.16 5.06 -14.48
C LYS A 37 0.64 6.22 -13.87
N LEU A 38 0.67 6.34 -12.55
CA LEU A 38 1.46 7.36 -11.85
C LEU A 38 2.97 7.09 -12.00
N GLU A 39 3.38 5.82 -11.95
CA GLU A 39 4.77 5.41 -12.20
C GLU A 39 5.20 5.71 -13.64
N GLU A 40 4.35 5.39 -14.63
CA GLU A 40 4.58 5.72 -16.04
C GLU A 40 4.71 7.23 -16.25
N LEU A 41 3.84 8.02 -15.61
CA LEU A 41 3.91 9.49 -15.67
C LEU A 41 5.21 10.03 -15.06
N ALA A 42 5.73 9.36 -14.03
CA ALA A 42 6.96 9.72 -13.35
C ALA A 42 8.22 9.08 -13.98
N ALA A 43 8.09 8.32 -15.07
CA ALA A 43 9.20 7.56 -15.65
C ALA A 43 10.41 8.42 -16.03
N ASP A 44 10.17 9.64 -16.50
CA ASP A 44 11.21 10.61 -16.86
C ASP A 44 11.88 11.29 -15.63
N TYR A 45 11.38 11.02 -14.42
CA TYR A 45 11.83 11.60 -13.16
C TYR A 45 12.25 10.49 -12.17
N PRO A 46 13.25 9.67 -12.50
CA PRO A 46 13.68 8.61 -11.60
C PRO A 46 14.21 9.20 -10.29
N PRO A 47 14.03 8.50 -9.16
CA PRO A 47 14.59 8.94 -7.89
C PRO A 47 16.12 8.99 -7.99
N VAL A 48 16.72 10.01 -7.37
CA VAL A 48 18.19 10.20 -7.34
C VAL A 48 18.91 8.96 -6.79
N ASN A 49 18.25 8.22 -5.91
CA ASN A 49 18.71 6.93 -5.42
C ASN A 49 17.61 5.88 -5.60
N LEU A 50 17.93 4.82 -6.35
CA LEU A 50 17.00 3.72 -6.64
C LEU A 50 16.56 2.96 -5.37
N LEU A 51 17.33 3.04 -4.28
CA LEU A 51 16.94 2.51 -2.96
C LEU A 51 15.68 3.19 -2.39
N PHE A 52 15.33 4.38 -2.88
CA PHE A 52 14.10 5.08 -2.47
C PHE A 52 12.93 4.85 -3.43
N ARG A 53 13.10 4.02 -4.46
CA ARG A 53 11.99 3.62 -5.31
C ARG A 53 11.03 2.79 -4.46
N ARG A 54 9.77 3.19 -4.47
CA ARG A 54 8.71 2.53 -3.71
C ARG A 54 7.84 1.75 -4.67
N LYS A 55 7.44 0.55 -4.27
CA LYS A 55 6.54 -0.29 -5.05
C LYS A 55 5.27 -0.58 -4.27
N LEU A 56 4.14 -0.59 -4.97
CA LEU A 56 2.89 -1.06 -4.38
C LEU A 56 2.95 -2.57 -4.13
N LEU A 57 2.54 -2.98 -2.94
CA LEU A 57 2.34 -4.37 -2.56
C LEU A 57 0.86 -4.58 -2.26
N ALA A 58 0.19 -5.38 -3.07
CA ALA A 58 -1.22 -5.76 -2.94
C ALA A 58 -1.30 -7.29 -2.81
N GLN A 59 -1.40 -7.80 -1.58
CA GLN A 59 -1.44 -9.24 -1.31
C GLN A 59 -2.29 -9.56 -0.07
N PRO A 60 -3.61 -9.34 -0.14
CA PRO A 60 -4.51 -9.61 0.97
C PRO A 60 -4.37 -11.07 1.42
N MET A 61 -4.61 -11.29 2.71
CA MET A 61 -4.58 -12.62 3.37
C MET A 61 -3.26 -13.40 3.25
N THR A 62 -2.20 -12.81 2.68
CA THR A 62 -0.89 -13.44 2.56
C THR A 62 0.00 -13.02 3.72
N PRO A 63 0.39 -13.93 4.63
CA PRO A 63 1.19 -13.54 5.78
C PRO A 63 2.58 -13.05 5.39
N LEU A 64 3.00 -11.96 6.02
CA LEU A 64 4.36 -11.41 5.91
C LEU A 64 5.31 -12.14 6.87
N VAL A 65 6.57 -12.29 6.43
CA VAL A 65 7.63 -12.92 7.24
C VAL A 65 8.20 -11.92 8.26
N GLY A 66 8.66 -12.42 9.40
CA GLY A 66 9.32 -11.62 10.44
C GLY A 66 8.41 -11.18 11.59
N SER A 67 7.14 -11.59 11.60
CA SER A 67 6.27 -11.46 12.77
C SER A 67 6.25 -12.75 13.58
N THR A 68 6.06 -12.64 14.90
CA THR A 68 5.80 -13.79 15.77
C THR A 68 4.43 -14.44 15.48
N GLY A 69 3.51 -13.71 14.85
CA GLY A 69 2.18 -14.19 14.48
C GLY A 69 2.01 -14.32 12.96
N ARG A 70 0.99 -15.08 12.53
CA ARG A 70 0.51 -15.01 11.14
C ARG A 70 -0.27 -13.71 10.97
N ARG A 71 0.36 -12.73 10.31
CA ARG A 71 -0.19 -11.39 10.09
C ARG A 71 -0.02 -11.02 8.63
N SER A 72 -1.07 -10.48 8.02
CA SER A 72 -1.11 -9.96 6.66
C SER A 72 -1.58 -8.50 6.69
N MET A 73 -1.40 -7.81 5.57
CA MET A 73 -1.99 -6.50 5.29
C MET A 73 -2.63 -6.58 3.90
N ASP A 74 -3.64 -5.78 3.64
CA ASP A 74 -4.33 -5.84 2.35
C ASP A 74 -3.48 -5.21 1.25
N ILE A 75 -2.90 -4.04 1.55
CA ILE A 75 -2.18 -3.23 0.58
C ILE A 75 -1.16 -2.31 1.25
N GLY A 76 -0.10 -1.90 0.57
CA GLY A 76 0.79 -0.84 1.04
C GLY A 76 2.01 -0.62 0.16
N PHE A 77 3.02 0.09 0.66
CA PHE A 77 4.22 0.40 -0.12
C PHE A 77 5.48 -0.17 0.54
N ILE A 78 6.39 -0.66 -0.29
CA ILE A 78 7.68 -1.24 0.13
C ILE A 78 8.84 -0.55 -0.58
N ASN A 79 10.06 -0.70 -0.06
CA ASN A 79 11.27 -0.38 -0.83
C ASN A 79 11.47 -1.40 -1.96
N ASP A 80 11.86 -0.93 -3.15
CA ASP A 80 12.13 -1.74 -4.35
C ASP A 80 13.56 -2.30 -4.40
N ASP A 81 14.29 -2.34 -3.28
CA ASP A 81 15.63 -2.95 -3.17
C ASP A 81 15.59 -4.49 -3.17
N PHE A 82 14.58 -5.06 -3.83
CA PHE A 82 14.50 -6.50 -3.99
C PHE A 82 15.47 -6.94 -5.09
N MET A 83 16.60 -7.50 -4.66
CA MET A 83 17.23 -8.59 -5.39
C MET A 83 16.19 -9.72 -5.47
N VAL A 84 15.36 -9.69 -6.52
CA VAL A 84 14.62 -10.89 -6.95
C VAL A 84 15.70 -11.95 -7.12
N GLN A 85 15.65 -13.02 -6.34
CA GLN A 85 16.44 -14.23 -6.60
C GLN A 85 15.50 -15.23 -7.30
N PRO A 86 15.16 -15.00 -8.59
CA PRO A 86 14.29 -15.92 -9.33
C PRO A 86 14.95 -17.32 -9.44
N GLU A 87 16.26 -17.37 -9.24
CA GLU A 87 17.12 -18.56 -9.28
C GLU A 87 16.78 -19.60 -8.21
N LEU A 88 16.16 -19.20 -7.10
CA LEU A 88 15.85 -20.09 -5.96
C LEU A 88 14.44 -20.67 -5.99
N GLY A 89 13.60 -20.33 -6.98
CA GLY A 89 12.23 -20.85 -7.07
C GLY A 89 11.33 -20.51 -5.86
N MET A 90 11.77 -19.57 -5.02
CA MET A 90 11.03 -19.17 -3.83
C MET A 90 9.98 -18.14 -4.22
N ILE A 91 8.72 -18.40 -3.85
CA ILE A 91 7.66 -17.38 -3.83
C ILE A 91 8.23 -16.20 -3.04
N SER A 92 8.31 -15.01 -3.65
CA SER A 92 8.84 -13.81 -3.00
C SER A 92 7.96 -13.47 -1.79
N ARG A 93 8.34 -13.94 -0.60
CA ARG A 93 7.64 -13.64 0.64
C ARG A 93 8.20 -12.33 1.18
N TYR A 94 7.41 -11.28 1.08
CA TYR A 94 7.75 -9.99 1.68
C TYR A 94 7.84 -10.10 3.21
N CYS A 95 8.85 -9.44 3.78
CA CYS A 95 9.02 -9.31 5.24
C CYS A 95 8.48 -7.98 5.76
N TRP A 96 8.11 -7.93 7.04
CA TRP A 96 7.73 -6.69 7.74
C TRP A 96 8.82 -5.61 7.70
N SER A 97 10.09 -6.00 7.58
CA SER A 97 11.23 -5.09 7.43
C SER A 97 11.25 -4.29 6.12
N HIS A 98 10.46 -4.68 5.13
CA HIS A 98 10.40 -3.97 3.84
C HIS A 98 9.23 -2.98 3.74
N ILE A 99 8.26 -3.05 4.67
CA ILE A 99 7.05 -2.24 4.61
C ILE A 99 7.35 -0.80 5.03
N LEU A 100 6.97 0.17 4.21
CA LEU A 100 7.13 1.61 4.49
C LEU A 100 5.80 2.27 4.84
N VAL A 101 4.73 1.81 4.19
CA VAL A 101 3.39 2.35 4.33
C VAL A 101 2.41 1.19 4.42
N LEU A 102 1.58 1.22 5.45
CA LEU A 102 0.54 0.22 5.70
C LEU A 102 -0.80 0.72 5.18
N GLY A 103 -1.54 -0.17 4.53
CA GLY A 103 -2.87 0.10 4.01
C GLY A 103 -3.84 -1.01 4.39
N GLU A 104 -5.04 -0.62 4.79
CA GLU A 104 -6.13 -1.54 5.07
C GLU A 104 -7.34 -1.21 4.20
N LEU A 105 -7.98 -2.25 3.65
CA LEU A 105 -9.20 -2.11 2.87
C LEU A 105 -10.42 -2.39 3.74
N LYS A 106 -11.45 -1.55 3.58
CA LYS A 106 -12.76 -1.76 4.21
C LYS A 106 -13.88 -1.45 3.23
N SER A 107 -14.79 -2.40 3.06
CA SER A 107 -15.94 -2.27 2.15
C SER A 107 -17.10 -1.44 2.74
N ASN A 108 -17.06 -1.10 4.04
CA ASN A 108 -18.10 -0.37 4.76
C ASN A 108 -17.53 0.87 5.47
N SER A 109 -18.06 2.06 5.13
CA SER A 109 -17.59 3.35 5.67
C SER A 109 -17.79 3.49 7.18
N ALA A 110 -18.73 2.73 7.74
CA ALA A 110 -18.92 2.63 9.18
C ALA A 110 -17.82 1.82 9.88
N ALA A 111 -17.01 1.03 9.17
CA ALA A 111 -15.89 0.30 9.75
C ALA A 111 -14.58 1.08 9.78
N ASP A 112 -14.40 2.06 8.90
CA ASP A 112 -13.20 2.92 8.94
C ASP A 112 -13.04 3.66 10.26
N ALA A 113 -14.15 4.01 10.92
CA ALA A 113 -14.14 4.64 12.24
C ALA A 113 -14.19 3.63 13.41
N GLN A 114 -14.15 2.32 13.15
CA GLN A 114 -14.25 1.32 14.21
C GLN A 114 -12.91 1.15 14.91
N GLN A 115 -12.95 1.14 16.24
CA GLN A 115 -11.81 0.87 17.12
C GLN A 115 -11.04 -0.40 16.74
N LEU A 116 -11.74 -1.41 16.20
CA LEU A 116 -11.13 -2.66 15.74
C LEU A 116 -10.16 -2.46 14.56
N VAL A 117 -10.47 -1.56 13.62
CA VAL A 117 -9.56 -1.25 12.50
C VAL A 117 -8.30 -0.57 13.02
N TRP A 118 -8.45 0.38 13.94
CA TRP A 118 -7.30 1.02 14.59
C TRP A 118 -6.43 0.04 15.38
N ILE A 119 -7.03 -0.94 16.06
CA ILE A 119 -6.29 -2.01 16.76
C ILE A 119 -5.52 -2.90 15.76
N GLY A 120 -6.15 -3.23 14.62
CA GLY A 120 -5.49 -3.96 13.53
C GLY A 120 -4.28 -3.19 12.99
N LEU A 121 -4.48 -1.92 12.65
CA LEU A 121 -3.41 -1.03 12.18
C LEU A 121 -2.29 -0.88 13.21
N ALA A 122 -2.62 -0.62 14.48
CA ALA A 122 -1.63 -0.52 15.56
C ALA A 122 -0.83 -1.82 15.73
N THR A 123 -1.48 -2.97 15.52
CA THR A 123 -0.80 -4.28 15.51
C THR A 123 0.21 -4.33 14.38
N TYR A 124 -0.17 -3.95 13.15
CA TYR A 124 0.74 -3.97 12.01
C TYR A 124 1.89 -2.96 12.14
N VAL A 125 1.61 -1.77 12.67
CA VAL A 125 2.62 -0.75 12.99
C VAL A 125 3.65 -1.32 13.97
N ARG A 126 3.20 -2.03 15.01
CA ARG A 126 4.13 -2.68 15.95
C ARG A 126 5.00 -3.72 15.26
N GLU A 127 4.46 -4.55 14.38
CA GLU A 127 5.25 -5.55 13.64
C GLU A 127 6.28 -4.88 12.71
N MET A 128 5.88 -3.82 11.99
CA MET A 128 6.76 -3.02 11.14
C MET A 128 7.90 -2.37 11.94
N LEU A 129 7.58 -1.66 13.02
CA LEU A 129 8.58 -0.97 13.84
C LEU A 129 9.52 -1.95 14.56
N SER A 130 9.01 -3.11 14.98
CA SER A 130 9.84 -4.16 15.59
C SER A 130 10.83 -4.76 14.58
N ALA A 131 10.47 -4.81 13.30
CA ALA A 131 11.33 -5.28 12.23
C ALA A 131 12.27 -4.19 11.67
N GLN A 132 12.07 -2.92 12.05
CA GLN A 132 12.79 -1.76 11.53
C GLN A 132 13.18 -0.83 12.69
N ASP A 133 14.24 -1.21 13.40
CA ASP A 133 14.79 -0.54 14.58
C ASP A 133 15.15 0.94 14.39
N THR A 134 15.32 1.38 13.14
CA THR A 134 15.61 2.77 12.77
C THR A 134 14.37 3.63 12.51
N HIS A 135 13.20 3.03 12.23
CA HIS A 135 11.97 3.79 11.99
C HIS A 135 11.33 4.21 13.32
N ARG A 136 10.90 5.48 13.37
CA ARG A 136 10.27 6.08 14.57
C ARG A 136 8.80 6.44 14.39
N PHE A 137 8.30 6.34 13.16
CA PHE A 137 6.93 6.67 12.77
C PHE A 137 6.48 5.68 11.70
N ALA A 138 5.17 5.48 11.59
CA ALA A 138 4.57 4.68 10.53
C ALA A 138 3.51 5.50 9.79
N LEU A 139 3.56 5.44 8.46
CA LEU A 139 2.48 5.98 7.65
C LEU A 139 1.45 4.89 7.41
N VAL A 140 0.19 5.21 7.71
CA VAL A 140 -0.93 4.28 7.56
C VAL A 140 -2.07 4.96 6.82
N PHE A 141 -2.76 4.22 5.97
CA PHE A 141 -3.98 4.69 5.31
C PHE A 141 -5.07 3.62 5.31
N THR A 142 -6.31 4.08 5.17
CA THR A 142 -7.47 3.22 4.91
C THR A 142 -8.13 3.62 3.61
N LEU A 143 -8.62 2.62 2.89
CA LEU A 143 -9.39 2.79 1.67
C LEU A 143 -10.80 2.26 1.89
N CYS A 144 -11.80 3.12 1.78
CA CYS A 144 -13.20 2.73 1.90
C CYS A 144 -14.12 3.50 0.96
N ARG A 145 -15.06 2.79 0.32
CA ARG A 145 -16.23 3.20 -0.53
C ARG A 145 -16.22 4.54 -1.27
N SER A 146 -15.89 5.66 -0.62
CA SER A 146 -15.89 7.01 -1.18
C SER A 146 -14.72 7.89 -0.74
N LYS A 147 -13.82 7.42 0.14
CA LYS A 147 -12.77 8.24 0.76
C LYS A 147 -11.47 7.45 0.93
N LEU A 148 -10.36 8.13 0.65
CA LEU A 148 -9.02 7.77 1.13
C LEU A 148 -8.75 8.60 2.38
N ALA A 149 -8.47 7.96 3.50
CA ALA A 149 -8.05 8.63 4.73
C ALA A 149 -6.62 8.18 5.09
N SER A 150 -5.77 9.14 5.46
CA SER A 150 -4.41 8.86 5.92
C SER A 150 -4.20 9.37 7.34
N SER A 151 -3.32 8.71 8.09
CA SER A 151 -2.93 9.12 9.43
C SER A 151 -1.45 8.81 9.67
N LEU A 152 -0.81 9.67 10.44
CA LEU A 152 0.58 9.49 10.88
C LEU A 152 0.54 9.03 12.34
N HIS A 153 1.19 7.91 12.63
CA HIS A 153 1.29 7.34 13.96
C HIS A 153 2.75 7.20 14.39
#